data_AF-A0A819EZ64-F1
#
_entry.id   AF-A0A819EZ64-F1
#
_cell.length_a   1.000
_cell.length_b   1.000
_cell.length_c   1.000
_cell.angle_alpha   90.00
_cell.angle_beta   90.00
_cell.angle_gamma   90.00
#
_symmetry.space_group_name_H-M   'P 1'
#
loop_
_entity.id
_entity.type
_entity.pdbx_description
1 polymer ?
#
loop_
_entity_poly.entity_id
_entity_poly.type
_entity_poly.pdbx_seq_one_letter_code
_entity_poly.pdbx_strand_id
1 'polypeptide(L)'
;MNIHIDNVRLQHANKIIDLLIVNGHANSAHIAKLKDILNEYYLYLLETIETRLQSLITSWVLQKFLYDYEIGHDQQSVQKLLCKHQQFETELVLLVRNIQRIQQDVKRLNGHYAGAEETEIKQKEI
;
A
#
# COMPACT_ATOMS: atom_id res chain seq x y z
N MET A 1 21.36 5.21 -7.46
CA MET A 1 21.62 4.57 -8.76
C MET A 1 21.84 5.70 -9.75
N ASN A 2 23.09 6.03 -10.07
CA ASN A 2 23.38 7.13 -10.99
C ASN A 2 23.35 6.59 -12.41
N ILE A 3 22.43 7.08 -13.24
CA ILE A 3 22.30 6.64 -14.62
C ILE A 3 23.49 7.25 -15.37
N HIS A 4 24.51 6.44 -15.66
CA HIS A 4 25.63 6.87 -16.46
C HIS A 4 25.13 7.03 -17.90
N ILE A 5 24.78 8.25 -18.29
CA ILE A 5 24.43 8.57 -19.66
C ILE A 5 25.73 8.52 -20.46
N ASP A 6 25.90 7.45 -21.24
CA ASP A 6 27.10 7.22 -22.04
C ASP A 6 27.34 8.39 -23.00
N ASN A 7 28.45 9.08 -22.77
CA ASN A 7 28.81 10.33 -23.41
C ASN A 7 29.52 10.16 -24.77
N VAL A 8 29.38 9.01 -25.42
CA VAL A 8 30.19 8.59 -26.58
C VAL A 8 30.26 9.65 -27.68
N ARG A 9 29.16 10.38 -27.94
CA ARG A 9 29.11 11.44 -28.96
C ARG A 9 29.91 12.68 -28.60
N LEU A 10 29.85 13.14 -27.35
CA LEU A 10 30.60 14.30 -26.90
C LEU A 10 32.09 13.94 -26.72
N GLN A 11 32.41 12.72 -26.25
CA GLN A 11 33.77 12.20 -26.26
C GLN A 11 34.36 12.17 -27.68
N HIS A 12 33.59 11.72 -28.68
CA HIS A 12 34.01 11.71 -30.07
C HIS A 12 34.21 13.13 -30.62
N ALA A 13 33.29 14.06 -30.34
CA ALA A 13 33.42 15.46 -30.74
C ALA A 13 34.64 16.13 -30.11
N ASN A 14 34.88 15.90 -28.81
CA ASN A 14 36.05 16.40 -28.09
C ASN A 14 37.35 15.88 -28.71
N LYS A 15 37.43 14.59 -29.04
CA LYS A 15 38.59 13.99 -29.72
C LYS A 15 38.87 14.63 -31.08
N ILE A 16 37.84 14.88 -31.90
CA ILE A 16 38.00 15.55 -33.20
C ILE A 16 38.51 16.98 -33.00
N ILE A 17 37.94 17.72 -32.05
CA ILE A 17 38.36 19.09 -31.75
C ILE A 17 39.82 19.13 -31.27
N ASP A 18 40.21 18.20 -30.40
CA ASP A 18 41.60 18.10 -29.91
C ASP A 18 42.59 17.82 -31.05
N LEU A 19 42.21 16.97 -32.01
CA LEU A 19 43.01 16.74 -33.21
C LEU A 19 43.14 18.00 -34.08
N LEU A 20 42.07 18.79 -34.25
CA LEU A 20 42.12 20.04 -35.02
C LEU A 20 43.03 21.09 -34.36
N ILE A 21 43.03 21.16 -33.02
CA ILE A 21 43.90 22.05 -32.26
C ILE A 21 45.36 21.62 -32.36
N VAL A 22 45.65 20.33 -32.20
CA VAL A 22 47.02 19.78 -32.29
C VAL A 22 47.63 19.98 -33.68
N ASN A 23 46.82 19.93 -34.74
CA ASN A 23 47.26 20.19 -36.11
C ASN A 23 47.46 21.69 -36.45
N GLY A 24 47.35 22.59 -35.47
CA GLY A 24 47.70 24.01 -35.63
C GLY A 24 46.66 24.83 -36.42
N HIS A 25 45.38 24.46 -36.34
CA HIS A 25 44.32 25.15 -37.08
C HIS A 25 44.24 26.65 -36.73
N ALA A 26 44.08 27.52 -37.74
CA ALA A 26 44.13 28.98 -37.58
C ALA A 26 43.11 29.53 -36.55
N ASN A 27 41.97 28.85 -36.38
CA ASN A 27 40.92 29.22 -35.43
C ASN A 27 40.93 28.37 -34.13
N SER A 28 42.04 27.72 -33.79
CA SER A 28 42.13 26.81 -32.63
C SER A 28 41.63 27.43 -31.32
N ALA A 29 41.94 28.71 -31.07
CA ALA A 29 41.49 29.43 -29.87
C ALA A 29 39.95 29.61 -29.80
N HIS A 30 39.30 29.82 -30.94
CA HIS A 30 37.84 29.94 -31.00
C HIS A 30 37.16 28.57 -30.84
N ILE A 31 37.72 27.54 -31.48
CA ILE A 31 37.22 26.16 -31.41
C ILE A 31 37.36 25.60 -29.98
N ALA A 32 38.46 25.90 -29.27
CA ALA A 32 38.64 25.52 -27.87
C ALA A 32 37.56 26.14 -26.96
N LYS A 33 37.23 27.43 -27.14
CA LYS A 33 36.13 28.07 -26.39
C LYS A 33 34.78 27.41 -26.65
N LEU A 34 34.49 27.06 -27.90
CA LEU A 34 33.25 26.35 -28.24
C LEU A 34 33.20 24.95 -27.62
N LYS A 35 34.35 24.26 -27.53
CA LYS A 35 34.48 22.99 -26.82
C LYS A 35 34.15 23.13 -25.33
N ASP A 36 34.72 24.14 -24.67
CA ASP A 36 34.49 24.39 -23.24
C ASP A 36 33.01 24.68 -22.98
N ILE A 37 32.40 25.58 -23.76
CA ILE A 37 30.97 25.90 -23.67
C ILE A 37 30.09 24.66 -23.89
N LEU A 38 30.41 23.84 -24.88
CA LEU A 38 29.66 22.61 -25.16
C LEU A 38 29.73 21.61 -23.99
N ASN A 39 30.92 21.45 -23.38
CA ASN A 39 31.10 20.58 -22.23
C ASN A 39 30.38 21.13 -20.98
N GLU A 40 30.41 22.44 -20.75
CA GLU A 40 29.66 23.09 -19.66
C GLU A 40 28.15 22.88 -19.79
N TYR A 41 27.55 23.12 -20.96
CA TYR A 41 26.13 22.87 -21.19
C TYR A 41 25.76 21.39 -21.03
N TYR A 42 26.65 20.48 -21.43
CA TYR A 42 26.42 19.06 -21.24
C TYR A 42 26.40 18.68 -19.75
N LEU A 43 27.33 19.21 -18.95
CA LEU A 43 27.36 18.99 -17.50
C LEU A 43 26.09 19.54 -16.84
N TYR A 44 25.67 20.75 -17.22
CA TYR A 44 24.43 21.34 -16.74
C TYR A 44 23.20 20.51 -17.08
N LEU A 45 23.13 19.97 -18.30
CA LEU A 45 22.05 19.08 -18.73
C LEU A 45 22.02 17.81 -17.87
N LEU A 46 23.18 17.20 -17.61
CA LEU A 46 23.29 16.01 -16.78
C LEU A 46 22.78 16.26 -15.36
N GLU A 47 23.22 17.35 -14.73
CA GLU A 47 22.77 17.77 -13.40
C GLU A 47 21.25 18.01 -13.34
N THR A 48 20.71 18.63 -14.39
CA THR A 48 19.27 18.88 -14.51
C THR A 48 18.48 17.58 -14.62
N ILE A 49 18.98 16.61 -15.39
CA ILE A 49 18.36 15.28 -15.53
C ILE A 49 18.43 14.53 -14.19
N GLU A 50 19.58 14.51 -13.53
CA GLU A 50 19.77 13.87 -12.23
C GLU A 50 18.78 14.45 -11.20
N THR A 51 18.68 15.77 -11.10
CA THR A 51 17.74 16.45 -10.19
C THR A 51 16.28 16.07 -10.48
N ARG A 52 15.89 16.04 -11.76
CA ARG A 52 14.52 15.65 -12.15
C ARG A 52 14.23 14.19 -11.83
N LEU A 53 15.20 13.29 -12.04
CA LEU A 53 15.08 11.88 -11.66
C LEU A 53 14.90 11.72 -10.15
N GLN A 54 15.66 12.44 -9.34
CA GLN A 54 15.50 12.40 -7.88
C GLN A 54 14.10 12.85 -7.44
N SER A 55 13.57 13.92 -8.06
CA SER A 55 12.20 14.39 -7.79
C SER A 55 11.15 13.34 -8.19
N LEU A 56 11.30 12.71 -9.36
CA LEU A 56 10.41 11.65 -9.83
C LEU A 56 10.43 10.43 -8.91
N ILE A 57 11.62 9.98 -8.49
CA ILE A 57 11.77 8.87 -7.54
C ILE A 57 11.07 9.22 -6.22
N THR A 58 11.30 10.43 -5.70
CA THR A 58 10.68 10.90 -4.46
C THR A 58 9.15 10.91 -4.57
N SER A 59 8.62 11.42 -5.68
CA SER A 59 7.17 11.42 -5.95
C SER A 59 6.60 10.00 -6.05
N TRP A 60 7.28 9.10 -6.73
CA TRP A 60 6.87 7.69 -6.84
C TRP A 60 6.85 7.00 -5.48
N VAL A 61 7.90 7.18 -4.66
CA VAL A 61 7.96 6.62 -3.31
C VAL A 61 6.80 7.13 -2.45
N LEU A 62 6.50 8.44 -2.53
CA LEU A 62 5.38 9.03 -1.81
C LEU A 62 4.04 8.43 -2.27
N GLN A 63 3.82 8.32 -3.58
CA GLN A 63 2.60 7.73 -4.12
C GLN A 63 2.43 6.28 -3.69
N LYS A 64 3.51 5.49 -3.74
CA LYS A 64 3.51 4.10 -3.26
C LYS A 64 3.16 4.02 -1.78
N PHE A 65 3.77 4.88 -0.95
CA PHE A 65 3.48 4.93 0.48
C PHE A 65 2.01 5.25 0.77
N LEU A 66 1.42 6.23 0.05
CA LEU A 66 0.00 6.57 0.20
C LEU A 66 -0.90 5.40 -0.20
N TYR A 67 -0.60 4.73 -1.31
CA TYR A 67 -1.35 3.55 -1.75
C TYR A 67 -1.28 2.40 -0.74
N ASP A 68 -0.09 2.11 -0.22
CA ASP A 68 0.11 1.06 0.80
C ASP A 68 -0.63 1.39 2.11
N TYR A 69 -0.66 2.68 2.50
CA TYR A 69 -1.42 3.14 3.67
C TYR A 69 -2.94 3.01 3.48
N GLU A 70 -3.46 3.38 2.31
CA GLU A 70 -4.89 3.26 2.00
C GLU A 70 -5.37 1.81 2.02
N ILE A 71 -4.60 0.89 1.42
CA ILE A 71 -4.91 -0.56 1.48
C ILE A 71 -4.83 -1.07 2.92
N GLY A 72 -3.81 -0.68 3.67
CA GLY A 72 -3.65 -1.10 5.06
C GLY A 72 -4.80 -0.64 5.97
N HIS A 73 -5.32 0.56 5.73
CA HIS A 73 -6.45 1.12 6.49
C HIS A 73 -7.77 0.40 6.18
N ASP A 74 -8.03 0.11 4.91
CA ASP A 74 -9.25 -0.62 4.51
C ASP A 74 -9.20 -2.09 4.96
N GLN A 75 -8.06 -2.76 4.80
CA GLN A 75 -7.86 -4.13 5.26
C GLN A 75 -8.09 -4.26 6.78
N GLN A 76 -7.59 -3.32 7.59
CA GLN A 76 -7.84 -3.33 9.05
C GLN A 76 -9.32 -3.13 9.39
N SER A 77 -10.02 -2.29 8.63
CA SER A 77 -11.44 -2.03 8.83
C SER A 77 -12.28 -3.26 8.48
N VAL A 78 -11.96 -3.91 7.36
CA VAL A 78 -12.56 -5.19 6.94
C VAL A 78 -12.29 -6.29 7.97
N GLN A 79 -11.06 -6.39 8.49
CA GLN A 79 -10.71 -7.40 9.49
C GLN A 79 -11.44 -7.19 10.83
N LYS A 80 -11.60 -5.93 11.27
CA LYS A 80 -12.42 -5.59 12.45
C LYS A 80 -13.88 -6.00 12.25
N LEU A 81 -14.44 -5.79 11.07
CA LEU A 81 -15.81 -6.19 10.74
C LEU A 81 -15.97 -7.72 10.75
N LEU A 82 -15.03 -8.45 10.16
CA LEU A 82 -15.00 -9.93 10.18
C LEU A 82 -14.93 -10.48 11.60
N CYS A 83 -14.09 -9.90 12.46
CA CYS A 83 -13.99 -10.30 13.87
C CYS A 83 -15.32 -10.09 14.61
N LYS A 84 -15.97 -8.92 14.42
CA LYS A 84 -17.31 -8.67 14.97
C LYS A 84 -18.34 -9.67 14.44
N HIS A 85 -18.30 -10.00 13.15
CA HIS A 85 -19.21 -10.97 12.55
C HIS A 85 -19.04 -12.36 13.18
N GLN A 86 -17.81 -12.85 13.32
CA GLN A 86 -17.52 -14.12 13.99
C GLN A 86 -17.97 -14.13 15.46
N GLN A 87 -17.83 -13.01 16.16
CA GLN A 87 -18.34 -12.86 17.52
C GLN A 87 -19.87 -13.00 17.54
N PHE A 88 -20.58 -12.32 16.63
CA PHE A 88 -22.03 -12.45 16.51
C PHE A 88 -22.48 -13.88 16.21
N GLU A 89 -21.81 -14.59 15.30
CA GLU A 89 -22.11 -16.00 15.02
C GLU A 89 -21.97 -16.88 16.26
N THR A 90 -20.92 -16.66 17.04
CA THR A 90 -20.66 -17.40 18.29
C THR A 90 -21.75 -17.13 19.34
N GLU A 91 -22.15 -15.86 19.49
CA GLU A 91 -23.21 -15.45 20.40
C GLU A 91 -24.57 -16.05 20.00
N LEU A 92 -24.89 -16.11 18.70
CA LEU A 92 -26.10 -16.75 18.20
C LEU A 92 -26.13 -18.25 18.50
N VAL A 93 -25.01 -18.97 18.31
CA VAL A 93 -24.92 -20.39 18.67
C VAL A 93 -25.16 -20.60 20.17
N LEU A 94 -24.61 -19.73 21.01
CA LEU A 94 -24.81 -19.79 22.45
C LEU A 94 -26.26 -19.49 22.85
N LEU A 95 -26.90 -18.51 22.21
CA LEU A 95 -28.31 -18.19 22.42
C LEU A 95 -29.21 -19.36 22.05
N VAL A 96 -28.97 -20.01 20.91
CA VAL A 96 -29.71 -21.21 20.48
C VAL A 96 -29.59 -22.32 21.51
N ARG A 97 -28.37 -22.58 22.02
CA ARG A 97 -28.16 -23.58 23.10
C ARG A 97 -28.94 -23.23 24.36
N ASN A 98 -28.95 -21.95 24.75
CA ASN A 98 -29.70 -21.49 25.93
C ASN A 98 -31.22 -21.69 25.76
N ILE A 99 -31.77 -21.37 24.59
CA ILE A 99 -33.18 -21.59 24.27
C ILE A 99 -33.51 -23.08 24.33
N GLN A 100 -32.67 -23.94 23.75
CA GLN A 100 -32.86 -25.39 23.80
C GLN A 100 -32.88 -25.93 25.24
N ARG A 101 -31.99 -25.44 26.10
CA ARG A 101 -31.98 -25.82 27.52
C ARG A 101 -33.26 -25.41 28.23
N ILE A 102 -33.70 -24.16 28.04
CA ILE A 102 -34.95 -23.66 28.62
C ILE A 102 -36.14 -24.49 28.16
N GLN A 103 -36.21 -24.84 26.88
CA GLN A 103 -37.27 -25.71 26.35
C GLN A 103 -37.26 -27.11 26.96
N GLN A 104 -36.08 -27.69 27.21
CA GLN A 104 -35.95 -28.97 27.90
C GLN A 104 -36.42 -28.86 29.37
N ASP A 105 -36.05 -27.79 30.06
CA ASP A 105 -36.46 -27.54 31.45
C ASP A 105 -37.99 -27.38 31.56
N VAL A 106 -38.61 -26.63 30.64
CA VAL A 106 -40.07 -26.48 30.56
C VAL A 106 -40.76 -27.81 30.29
N LYS A 107 -40.24 -28.64 29.36
CA LYS A 107 -40.78 -29.98 29.11
C LYS A 107 -40.68 -30.88 30.34
N ARG A 108 -39.57 -30.82 31.07
CA ARG A 108 -39.39 -31.58 32.32
C ARG A 108 -40.38 -31.13 33.38
N LEU A 109 -40.53 -29.81 33.59
CA LEU A 109 -41.50 -29.24 34.52
C LEU A 109 -42.93 -29.66 34.15
N ASN A 110 -43.34 -29.51 32.89
CA ASN A 110 -44.66 -29.96 32.43
C ASN A 110 -44.88 -31.46 32.64
N GLY A 111 -43.85 -32.29 32.43
CA GLY A 111 -43.92 -33.73 32.69
C GLY A 111 -44.12 -34.08 34.17
N HIS A 112 -43.54 -33.28 35.09
CA HIS A 112 -43.78 -33.42 36.54
C HIS A 112 -45.14 -32.87 36.97
N TYR A 113 -45.65 -31.84 36.29
CA TYR A 113 -46.95 -31.24 36.57
C TYR A 113 -48.15 -32.02 36.02
N ALA A 114 -47.95 -32.89 35.01
CA ALA A 114 -49.03 -33.62 34.33
C ALA A 114 -49.64 -34.82 35.11
N GLY A 115 -49.16 -35.13 36.32
CA GLY A 115 -49.56 -36.36 37.04
C GLY A 115 -50.40 -36.16 38.31
N ALA A 116 -50.20 -35.07 39.05
CA ALA A 116 -50.80 -34.93 40.40
C ALA A 116 -51.20 -33.50 40.79
N GLU A 117 -50.49 -32.46 40.32
CA GLU A 117 -50.79 -31.06 40.72
C GLU A 117 -51.70 -30.30 39.75
N GLU A 118 -51.94 -30.80 38.53
CA GLU A 118 -52.84 -30.13 37.57
C GLU A 118 -54.30 -30.10 38.06
N THR A 119 -54.71 -31.10 38.85
CA THR A 119 -56.00 -31.13 39.55
C THR A 119 -56.04 -30.18 40.75
N GLU A 120 -54.91 -29.97 41.43
CA GLU A 120 -54.83 -29.14 42.62
C GLU A 120 -54.78 -27.64 42.29
N ILE A 121 -54.15 -27.27 41.17
CA ILE A 121 -54.13 -25.87 40.68
C ILE A 121 -55.49 -25.49 40.09
N LYS A 122 -56.15 -26.38 39.35
CA LYS A 122 -57.53 -26.14 38.86
C LYS A 122 -58.58 -26.13 39.98
N GLN A 123 -58.34 -26.80 41.10
CA GLN A 123 -59.21 -26.74 42.29
C GLN A 123 -58.98 -25.49 43.16
N LYS A 124 -57.83 -24.81 43.04
CA LYS A 124 -57.55 -23.54 43.75
C LYS A 124 -57.97 -22.29 42.97
N GLU A 125 -58.40 -22.43 41.72
CA GLU A 125 -58.94 -21.33 40.89
C GLU A 125 -60.49 -21.27 40.84
N ILE A 126 -61.19 -21.94 41.76
CA ILE A 126 -62.65 -21.78 42.00
C ILE A 126 -62.89 -21.13 43.37
#